data_AF-A0AAV8F0R1-F1
#
_entry.id   AF-A0AAV8F0R1-F1
#
_cell.length_a   1.000
_cell.length_b   1.000
_cell.length_c   1.000
_cell.angle_alpha   90.00
_cell.angle_beta   90.00
_cell.angle_gamma   90.00
#
_symmetry.space_group_name_H-M   'P 1'
#
loop_
_entity.id
_entity.type
_entity.pdbx_description
1 polymer ?
#
loop_
_entity_poly.entity_id
_entity_poly.type
_entity_poly.pdbx_seq_one_letter_code
_entity_poly.pdbx_strand_id
1 'polypeptide(L)'
;MAKAGTRTSLLALLLLILLHFCVGSVTALRQKLGNQGQEASGGNDRYVVVFNAGTLHTEVHVFRFDENANLLKIDDKLEFFDQHSSFKSYAENTEGFANLVAALLEKAVSVVPTSLQPESPLILGAEDELLYLGEEMSEKILQVVHDLFKKSSLLYKPEWVTVLPAAKQGAYLWGTINYLLGNVGSDYSRTVAVLAQESASAQMTYALSAKAAANAPMFSKGEQYIAMHHLQETNYYLYSHGYFPYGVYALRAEVLKYTNDTYTYCVTNGYNGQFKYHGEAYNVISAPSGSNYEKCKANVMRALHLNATCRVKNCTFNGVWNGGGGAGVDRLYLARGFYDAGSDTNIAGKPSTELRVLDYQKAAKMVCEVKSFEEAHILLPVVDLVELPYSCLDFVFVYTMLVDGFGFDPKMMVTAVKEVEYAGSIMTVQWPLGAALELVSSSNTRKNDI
;
A
#
# COMPACT_ATOMS: atom_id res chain seq x y z
N MET A 1 31.74 -62.45 43.02
CA MET A 1 32.08 -61.16 42.37
C MET A 1 31.39 -61.13 41.01
N ALA A 2 30.34 -60.33 40.88
CA ALA A 2 29.36 -60.41 39.80
C ALA A 2 29.62 -59.38 38.69
N LYS A 3 29.61 -59.90 37.45
CA LYS A 3 29.12 -59.32 36.19
C LYS A 3 29.53 -57.88 35.83
N ALA A 4 30.63 -57.77 35.09
CA ALA A 4 30.86 -56.70 34.11
C ALA A 4 30.63 -57.27 32.70
N GLY A 5 29.41 -57.15 32.20
CA GLY A 5 29.00 -57.74 30.92
C GLY A 5 27.65 -57.21 30.45
N THR A 6 27.52 -55.88 30.35
CA THR A 6 26.26 -55.26 29.86
C THR A 6 26.40 -53.85 29.28
N ARG A 7 27.61 -53.28 29.18
CA ARG A 7 27.80 -51.90 28.68
C ARG A 7 28.22 -51.77 27.21
N THR A 8 28.85 -52.79 26.62
CA THR A 8 29.29 -52.76 25.21
C THR A 8 28.19 -53.12 24.21
N SER A 9 27.17 -53.88 24.62
CA SER A 9 26.07 -54.28 23.72
C SER A 9 25.03 -53.18 23.50
N LEU A 10 24.83 -52.28 24.47
CA LEU A 10 23.86 -51.20 24.37
C LEU A 10 24.31 -50.07 23.42
N LEU A 11 25.62 -49.76 23.38
CA LEU A 11 26.18 -48.77 22.46
C LEU A 11 26.13 -49.24 21.00
N ALA A 12 26.38 -50.53 20.75
CA ALA A 12 26.29 -51.09 19.40
C ALA A 12 24.85 -51.08 18.87
N LEU A 13 23.86 -51.34 19.74
CA LEU A 13 22.44 -51.29 19.36
C LEU A 13 21.96 -49.85 19.09
N LEU A 14 22.42 -48.87 19.87
CA LEU A 14 22.12 -47.45 19.66
C LEU A 14 22.72 -46.90 18.34
N LEU A 15 23.94 -47.31 17.98
CA LEU A 15 24.58 -46.94 16.71
C LEU A 15 23.87 -47.55 15.49
N LEU A 16 23.38 -48.79 15.59
CA LEU A 16 22.60 -49.44 14.53
C LEU A 16 21.22 -48.80 14.32
N ILE A 17 20.55 -48.37 15.41
CA ILE A 17 19.28 -47.64 15.34
C ILE A 17 19.45 -46.24 14.73
N LEU A 18 20.52 -45.52 15.10
CA LEU A 18 20.84 -44.21 14.50
C LEU A 18 21.18 -44.33 12.99
N LEU A 19 21.86 -45.39 12.58
CA LEU A 19 22.13 -45.65 11.15
C LEU A 19 20.86 -46.00 10.37
N HIS A 20 19.90 -46.74 10.96
CA HIS A 20 18.61 -47.00 10.30
C HIS A 20 17.72 -45.74 10.20
N PHE A 21 17.76 -44.86 11.20
CA PHE A 21 17.06 -43.56 11.14
C PHE A 21 17.68 -42.60 10.12
N CYS A 22 19.00 -42.60 9.95
CA CYS A 22 19.66 -41.79 8.91
C CYS A 22 19.33 -42.29 7.48
N VAL A 23 19.29 -43.62 7.25
CA VAL A 23 18.99 -44.14 5.90
C VAL A 23 17.51 -43.98 5.55
N GLY A 24 16.58 -44.18 6.50
CA GLY A 24 15.15 -43.96 6.31
C GLY A 24 14.77 -42.49 6.10
N SER A 25 15.51 -41.55 6.69
CA SER A 25 15.29 -40.11 6.49
C SER A 25 15.83 -39.62 5.15
N VAL A 26 16.91 -40.23 4.63
CA VAL A 26 17.48 -39.88 3.31
C VAL A 26 16.65 -40.47 2.16
N THR A 27 16.03 -41.65 2.33
CA THR A 27 15.08 -42.19 1.33
C THR A 27 13.73 -41.48 1.35
N ALA A 28 13.23 -41.07 2.54
CA ALA A 28 12.04 -40.23 2.64
C ALA A 28 12.25 -38.80 2.08
N LEU A 29 13.45 -38.21 2.25
CA LEU A 29 13.80 -36.96 1.57
C LEU A 29 13.93 -37.15 0.05
N ARG A 30 14.53 -38.26 -0.43
CA ARG A 30 14.62 -38.53 -1.88
C ARG A 30 13.26 -38.81 -2.54
N GLN A 31 12.29 -39.37 -1.82
CA GLN A 31 10.93 -39.55 -2.34
C GLN A 31 10.07 -38.28 -2.25
N LYS A 32 10.41 -37.32 -1.39
CA LYS A 32 9.78 -35.99 -1.34
C LYS A 32 10.42 -34.95 -2.27
N LEU A 33 11.61 -35.23 -2.79
CA LEU A 33 12.34 -34.44 -3.80
C LEU A 33 12.20 -34.99 -5.23
N GLY A 34 11.32 -35.96 -5.46
CA GLY A 34 11.13 -36.62 -6.76
C GLY A 34 9.67 -36.99 -7.02
N ASN A 35 8.84 -35.97 -7.28
CA ASN A 35 7.46 -35.94 -7.79
C ASN A 35 6.70 -34.87 -6.97
N GLN A 36 6.33 -33.69 -7.47
CA GLN A 36 6.01 -33.30 -8.83
C GLN A 36 6.63 -31.92 -9.08
N GLY A 37 7.60 -31.85 -9.99
CA GLY A 37 7.60 -30.73 -10.90
C GLY A 37 6.31 -30.87 -11.68
N GLN A 38 5.31 -30.06 -11.37
CA GLN A 38 4.33 -29.71 -12.37
C GLN A 38 5.15 -29.07 -13.48
N GLU A 39 5.40 -29.83 -14.54
CA GLU A 39 5.81 -29.26 -15.82
C GLU A 39 4.93 -28.04 -16.05
N ALA A 40 5.57 -26.88 -16.13
CA ALA A 40 4.93 -25.65 -16.53
C ALA A 40 4.20 -25.95 -17.85
N SER A 41 2.87 -25.95 -17.77
CA SER A 41 2.00 -25.99 -18.92
C SER A 41 2.28 -24.73 -19.76
N GLY A 42 3.10 -24.86 -20.81
CA GLY A 42 3.29 -23.86 -21.86
C GLY A 42 4.36 -22.80 -21.55
N GLY A 43 5.41 -22.74 -22.37
CA GLY A 43 6.60 -21.91 -22.12
C GLY A 43 6.47 -20.42 -22.42
N ASN A 44 5.46 -19.76 -21.87
CA ASN A 44 5.26 -18.29 -22.01
C ASN A 44 4.92 -17.58 -20.68
N ASP A 45 5.04 -18.27 -19.54
CA ASP A 45 4.79 -17.66 -18.24
C ASP A 45 5.80 -16.55 -17.93
N ARG A 46 5.32 -15.49 -17.29
CA ARG A 46 6.14 -14.35 -16.90
C ARG A 46 6.04 -14.12 -15.41
N TYR A 47 7.19 -13.99 -14.76
CA TYR A 47 7.25 -13.64 -13.35
C TYR A 47 7.71 -12.20 -13.18
N VAL A 48 7.16 -11.52 -12.18
CA VAL A 48 7.62 -10.19 -11.76
C VAL A 48 7.79 -10.19 -10.25
N VAL A 49 8.94 -9.69 -9.80
CA VAL A 49 9.26 -9.50 -8.39
C VAL A 49 9.20 -8.01 -8.06
N VAL A 50 8.32 -7.64 -7.14
CA VAL A 50 8.08 -6.25 -6.74
C VAL A 50 8.36 -6.09 -5.25
N PHE A 51 9.33 -5.24 -4.92
CA PHE A 51 9.57 -4.79 -3.56
C PHE A 51 8.81 -3.49 -3.28
N ASN A 52 8.17 -3.44 -2.11
CA ASN A 52 7.56 -2.24 -1.55
C ASN A 52 8.31 -1.88 -0.27
N ALA A 53 9.16 -0.87 -0.31
CA ALA A 53 9.86 -0.36 0.88
C ALA A 53 9.01 0.74 1.54
N GLY A 54 8.06 0.29 2.37
CA GLY A 54 7.09 1.15 3.05
C GLY A 54 7.54 1.58 4.44
N THR A 55 6.82 2.56 4.99
CA THR A 55 7.09 3.14 6.31
C THR A 55 6.75 2.23 7.49
N LEU A 56 5.87 1.25 7.30
CA LEU A 56 5.54 0.23 8.31
C LEU A 56 6.33 -1.07 8.11
N HIS A 57 6.42 -1.52 6.86
CA HIS A 57 7.05 -2.78 6.48
C HIS A 57 7.82 -2.64 5.17
N THR A 58 8.85 -3.47 5.01
CA THR A 58 9.45 -3.75 3.69
C THR A 58 8.88 -5.08 3.22
N GLU A 59 8.25 -5.10 2.06
CA GLU A 59 7.51 -6.24 1.51
C GLU A 59 8.13 -6.70 0.20
N VAL A 60 8.00 -7.99 -0.11
CA VAL A 60 8.27 -8.55 -1.43
C VAL A 60 7.07 -9.33 -1.94
N HIS A 61 6.75 -9.10 -3.20
CA HIS A 61 5.66 -9.74 -3.92
C HIS A 61 6.24 -10.45 -5.15
N VAL A 62 5.83 -11.69 -5.41
CA VAL A 62 6.10 -12.38 -6.68
C VAL A 62 4.77 -12.73 -7.33
N PHE A 63 4.58 -12.26 -8.55
CA PHE A 63 3.41 -12.53 -9.38
C PHE A 63 3.82 -13.36 -10.59
N ARG A 64 2.93 -14.25 -11.03
CA ARG A 64 3.08 -15.06 -12.25
C ARG A 64 1.93 -14.74 -13.19
N PHE A 65 2.23 -14.51 -14.46
CA PHE A 65 1.24 -14.17 -15.48
C PHE A 65 1.36 -15.07 -16.70
N ASP A 66 0.25 -15.28 -17.40
CA ASP A 66 0.26 -15.82 -18.76
C ASP A 66 0.67 -14.75 -19.79
N GLU A 67 0.65 -15.12 -21.07
CA GLU A 67 0.94 -14.23 -22.19
C GLU A 67 -0.06 -13.08 -22.35
N ASN A 68 -1.28 -13.19 -21.83
CA ASN A 68 -2.32 -12.16 -21.88
C ASN A 68 -2.35 -11.29 -20.60
N ALA A 69 -1.35 -11.44 -19.74
CA ALA A 69 -1.26 -10.78 -18.44
C ALA A 69 -2.42 -11.17 -17.49
N ASN A 70 -2.94 -12.39 -17.61
CA ASN A 70 -3.82 -12.99 -16.60
C ASN A 70 -2.97 -13.59 -15.48
N LEU A 71 -3.39 -13.36 -14.23
CA LEU A 71 -2.68 -13.79 -13.04
C LEU A 71 -2.83 -15.30 -12.87
N LEU A 72 -1.71 -15.98 -12.72
CA LEU A 72 -1.62 -17.42 -12.53
C LEU A 72 -1.22 -17.73 -11.09
N LYS A 73 -1.57 -18.94 -10.65
CA LYS A 73 -1.18 -19.40 -9.32
C LYS A 73 0.30 -19.74 -9.23
N ILE A 74 0.87 -19.42 -8.08
CA ILE A 74 2.13 -19.92 -7.54
C ILE A 74 1.73 -20.83 -6.38
N ASP A 75 1.91 -22.14 -6.57
CA ASP A 75 1.29 -23.17 -5.75
C ASP A 75 -0.24 -22.99 -5.68
N ASP A 76 -0.80 -22.77 -4.49
CA ASP A 76 -2.23 -22.58 -4.27
C ASP A 76 -2.67 -21.10 -4.18
N LYS A 77 -1.73 -20.14 -4.31
CA LYS A 77 -1.97 -18.71 -4.15
C LYS A 77 -1.74 -17.95 -5.45
N LEU A 78 -2.34 -16.77 -5.59
CA LEU A 78 -2.12 -15.89 -6.75
C LEU A 78 -0.87 -15.00 -6.62
N GLU A 79 -0.28 -14.97 -5.44
CA GLU A 79 0.95 -14.26 -5.14
C GLU A 79 1.78 -15.03 -4.12
N PHE A 80 3.09 -14.91 -4.24
CA PHE A 80 3.98 -15.10 -3.09
C PHE A 80 4.18 -13.74 -2.43
N PHE A 81 3.98 -13.69 -1.11
CA PHE A 81 4.12 -12.50 -0.29
C PHE A 81 4.97 -12.81 0.95
N ASP A 82 5.93 -11.94 1.24
CA ASP A 82 6.66 -11.94 2.50
C ASP A 82 7.03 -10.51 2.91
N GLN A 83 7.25 -10.29 4.20
CA GLN A 83 7.53 -8.95 4.73
C GLN A 83 8.48 -8.97 5.92
N HIS A 84 9.09 -7.82 6.16
CA HIS A 84 9.93 -7.57 7.32
C HIS A 84 9.72 -6.12 7.82
N SER A 85 10.47 -5.71 8.84
CA SER A 85 10.47 -4.34 9.38
C SER A 85 10.68 -3.24 8.32
N SER A 86 10.12 -2.06 8.61
CA SER A 86 10.29 -0.83 7.85
C SER A 86 11.75 -0.44 7.62
N PHE A 87 12.03 0.23 6.50
CA PHE A 87 13.30 0.90 6.26
C PHE A 87 13.61 1.98 7.33
N LYS A 88 12.58 2.60 7.94
CA LYS A 88 12.76 3.61 9.00
C LYS A 88 13.47 3.05 10.23
N SER A 89 13.29 1.76 10.54
CA SER A 89 13.97 1.08 11.65
C SER A 89 15.49 0.95 11.45
N TYR A 90 15.98 1.26 10.25
CA TYR A 90 17.37 1.12 9.85
C TYR A 90 18.01 2.45 9.41
N ALA A 91 17.41 3.58 9.78
CA ALA A 91 17.94 4.91 9.45
C ALA A 91 19.41 5.12 9.88
N GLU A 92 19.90 4.35 10.85
CA GLU A 92 21.31 4.39 11.30
C GLU A 92 22.04 3.04 11.14
N ASN A 93 21.42 2.05 10.47
CA ASN A 93 21.96 0.69 10.34
C ASN A 93 21.72 0.12 8.92
N THR A 94 22.52 0.59 7.96
CA THR A 94 22.43 0.15 6.56
C THR A 94 22.77 -1.34 6.37
N GLU A 95 23.64 -1.91 7.19
CA GLU A 95 23.97 -3.35 7.16
C GLU A 95 22.76 -4.20 7.57
N GLY A 96 22.04 -3.78 8.62
CA GLY A 96 20.79 -4.41 9.03
C GLY A 96 19.73 -4.39 7.93
N PHE A 97 19.60 -3.26 7.22
CA PHE A 97 18.70 -3.15 6.07
C PHE A 97 19.14 -4.06 4.91
N ALA A 98 20.44 -4.14 4.62
CA ALA A 98 20.98 -5.01 3.59
C ALA A 98 20.65 -6.49 3.86
N ASN A 99 20.85 -6.95 5.10
CA ASN A 99 20.56 -8.33 5.50
C ASN A 99 19.07 -8.66 5.36
N LEU A 100 18.19 -7.71 5.71
CA LEU A 100 16.75 -7.84 5.55
C LEU A 100 16.37 -7.99 4.08
N VAL A 101 16.81 -7.07 3.22
CA VAL A 101 16.49 -7.07 1.78
C VAL A 101 17.05 -8.34 1.13
N ALA A 102 18.25 -8.76 1.51
CA ALA A 102 18.85 -10.01 1.04
C ALA A 102 18.00 -11.23 1.39
N ALA A 103 17.49 -11.31 2.63
CA ALA A 103 16.66 -12.42 3.06
C ALA A 103 15.32 -12.49 2.30
N LEU A 104 14.68 -11.35 2.04
CA LEU A 104 13.46 -11.30 1.22
C LEU A 104 13.75 -11.66 -0.25
N LEU A 105 14.86 -11.16 -0.80
CA LEU A 105 15.28 -11.41 -2.17
C LEU A 105 15.59 -12.89 -2.41
N GLU A 106 16.27 -13.56 -1.47
CA GLU A 106 16.57 -14.99 -1.57
C GLU A 106 15.28 -15.82 -1.69
N LYS A 107 14.27 -15.50 -0.88
CA LYS A 107 12.97 -16.19 -0.94
C LYS A 107 12.29 -15.93 -2.28
N ALA A 108 12.22 -14.68 -2.73
CA ALA A 108 11.60 -14.34 -4.01
C ALA A 108 12.30 -15.01 -5.21
N VAL A 109 13.63 -15.06 -5.22
CA VAL A 109 14.41 -15.78 -6.25
C VAL A 109 14.09 -17.26 -6.26
N SER A 110 13.90 -17.89 -5.09
CA SER A 110 13.60 -19.33 -5.01
C SER A 110 12.21 -19.70 -5.53
N VAL A 111 11.28 -18.74 -5.58
CA VAL A 111 9.94 -18.91 -6.17
C VAL A 111 9.97 -18.90 -7.70
N VAL A 112 10.89 -18.14 -8.31
CA VAL A 112 10.98 -18.00 -9.77
C VAL A 112 11.80 -19.15 -10.37
N PRO A 113 11.29 -19.91 -11.35
CA PRO A 113 12.04 -20.98 -12.01
C PRO A 113 13.36 -20.49 -12.60
N THR A 114 14.46 -21.23 -12.39
CA THR A 114 15.82 -20.80 -12.78
C THR A 114 15.94 -20.39 -14.25
N SER A 115 15.21 -21.04 -15.15
CA SER A 115 15.20 -20.70 -16.58
C SER A 115 14.54 -19.35 -16.89
N LEU A 116 13.60 -18.90 -16.06
CA LEU A 116 12.85 -17.65 -16.22
C LEU A 116 13.44 -16.49 -15.41
N GLN A 117 14.35 -16.75 -14.47
CA GLN A 117 14.96 -15.71 -13.65
C GLN A 117 15.61 -14.58 -14.48
N PRO A 118 16.42 -14.84 -15.54
CA PRO A 118 17.07 -13.78 -16.30
C PRO A 118 16.13 -12.83 -17.05
N GLU A 119 14.87 -13.20 -17.24
CA GLU A 119 13.84 -12.40 -17.90
C GLU A 119 12.79 -11.83 -16.94
N SER A 120 12.81 -12.25 -15.67
CA SER A 120 11.84 -11.86 -14.65
C SER A 120 12.22 -10.52 -14.02
N PRO A 121 11.45 -9.43 -14.24
CA PRO A 121 11.78 -8.12 -13.71
C PRO A 121 11.82 -8.09 -12.19
N LEU A 122 12.85 -7.45 -11.65
CA LEU A 122 13.01 -7.14 -10.22
C LEU A 122 12.96 -5.62 -10.03
N ILE A 123 11.92 -5.14 -9.37
CA ILE A 123 11.67 -3.71 -9.16
C ILE A 123 11.51 -3.38 -7.67
N LEU A 124 11.81 -2.14 -7.29
CA LEU A 124 11.54 -1.62 -5.95
C LEU A 124 10.96 -0.21 -6.01
N GLY A 125 9.83 -0.02 -5.31
CA GLY A 125 9.30 1.30 -4.98
C GLY A 125 9.48 1.55 -3.49
N ALA A 126 10.23 2.60 -3.13
CA ALA A 126 10.26 3.12 -1.77
C ALA A 126 9.23 4.24 -1.60
N GLU A 127 8.55 4.28 -0.45
CA GLU A 127 7.65 5.39 -0.13
C GLU A 127 8.41 6.72 -0.06
N ASP A 128 7.75 7.82 -0.44
CA ASP A 128 8.33 9.18 -0.49
C ASP A 128 8.92 9.60 0.87
N GLU A 129 8.44 9.02 1.98
CA GLU A 129 9.00 9.26 3.30
C GLU A 129 10.47 8.86 3.50
N LEU A 130 11.03 8.05 2.60
CA LEU A 130 12.46 7.77 2.59
C LEU A 130 13.27 9.07 2.52
N LEU A 131 12.82 10.02 1.71
CA LEU A 131 13.50 11.31 1.48
C LEU A 131 13.62 12.15 2.75
N TYR A 132 12.74 11.94 3.73
CA TYR A 132 12.80 12.66 5.01
C TYR A 132 13.92 12.17 5.93
N LEU A 133 14.61 11.08 5.60
CA LEU A 133 15.85 10.67 6.29
C LEU A 133 17.04 11.55 5.89
N GLY A 134 16.89 12.42 4.88
CA GLY A 134 17.96 13.21 4.29
C GLY A 134 18.57 12.53 3.05
N GLU A 135 19.12 13.34 2.15
CA GLU A 135 19.65 12.90 0.85
C GLU A 135 20.69 11.78 1.00
N GLU A 136 21.69 11.97 1.87
CA GLU A 136 22.76 11.00 2.09
C GLU A 136 22.24 9.64 2.57
N MET A 137 21.31 9.63 3.53
CA MET A 137 20.79 8.38 4.08
C MET A 137 19.84 7.69 3.10
N SER A 138 19.03 8.46 2.38
CA SER A 138 18.14 7.95 1.34
C SER A 138 18.94 7.27 0.23
N GLU A 139 20.00 7.93 -0.24
CA GLU A 139 20.89 7.39 -1.29
C GLU A 139 21.62 6.14 -0.80
N LYS A 140 22.12 6.13 0.44
CA LYS A 140 22.75 4.92 1.04
C LYS A 140 21.79 3.73 1.07
N ILE A 141 20.53 3.95 1.47
CA ILE A 141 19.51 2.88 1.53
C ILE A 141 19.21 2.35 0.13
N LEU A 142 19.03 3.23 -0.86
CA LEU A 142 18.80 2.81 -2.25
C LEU A 142 20.02 2.10 -2.84
N GLN A 143 21.24 2.56 -2.52
CA GLN A 143 22.46 1.94 -3.00
C GLN A 143 22.61 0.50 -2.50
N VAL A 144 22.23 0.22 -1.25
CA VAL A 144 22.17 -1.15 -0.73
C VAL A 144 21.26 -2.05 -1.58
N VAL A 145 20.09 -1.53 -1.97
CA VAL A 145 19.15 -2.26 -2.84
C VAL A 145 19.77 -2.49 -4.21
N HIS A 146 20.34 -1.47 -4.83
CA HIS A 146 21.01 -1.57 -6.13
C HIS A 146 22.11 -2.64 -6.13
N ASP A 147 22.94 -2.67 -5.09
CA ASP A 147 24.04 -3.63 -4.97
C ASP A 147 23.57 -5.08 -4.82
N LEU A 148 22.47 -5.30 -4.08
CA LEU A 148 21.86 -6.62 -3.91
C LEU A 148 21.17 -7.07 -5.19
N PHE A 149 20.35 -6.20 -5.80
CA PHE A 149 19.55 -6.54 -6.98
C PHE A 149 20.45 -6.85 -8.18
N LYS A 150 21.53 -6.08 -8.35
CA LYS A 150 22.54 -6.31 -9.40
C LYS A 150 23.26 -7.66 -9.30
N LYS A 151 23.37 -8.23 -8.09
CA LYS A 151 24.00 -9.54 -7.85
C LYS A 151 23.02 -10.70 -7.97
N SER A 152 21.72 -10.43 -8.04
CA SER A 152 20.70 -11.45 -8.18
C SER A 152 20.68 -12.05 -9.59
N SER A 153 20.03 -13.19 -9.75
CA SER A 153 19.78 -13.83 -11.04
C SER A 153 18.58 -13.26 -11.80
N LEU A 154 17.82 -12.34 -11.18
CA LEU A 154 16.64 -11.71 -11.77
C LEU A 154 17.00 -10.57 -12.72
N LEU A 155 16.09 -10.20 -13.61
CA LEU A 155 16.27 -9.07 -14.51
C LEU A 155 16.21 -7.75 -13.74
N TYR A 156 17.38 -7.15 -13.54
CA TYR A 156 17.53 -5.87 -12.87
C TYR A 156 17.85 -4.73 -13.83
N LYS A 157 17.22 -3.58 -13.60
CA LYS A 157 17.58 -2.30 -14.22
C LYS A 157 17.64 -1.20 -13.16
N PRO A 158 18.66 -0.32 -13.16
CA PRO A 158 18.78 0.74 -12.17
C PRO A 158 17.55 1.64 -12.05
N GLU A 159 16.91 1.98 -13.18
CA GLU A 159 15.72 2.83 -13.21
C GLU A 159 14.46 2.22 -12.59
N TRP A 160 14.49 0.92 -12.25
CA TRP A 160 13.39 0.21 -11.59
C TRP A 160 13.48 0.19 -10.06
N VAL A 161 14.57 0.74 -9.50
CA VAL A 161 14.71 0.97 -8.06
C VAL A 161 14.61 2.48 -7.85
N THR A 162 13.51 2.92 -7.24
CA THR A 162 13.21 4.35 -7.15
C THR A 162 12.39 4.67 -5.90
N VAL A 163 12.46 5.93 -5.46
CA VAL A 163 11.44 6.50 -4.59
C VAL A 163 10.20 6.71 -5.45
N LEU A 164 9.13 6.00 -5.13
CA LEU A 164 7.93 5.90 -5.95
C LEU A 164 7.02 7.11 -5.66
N PRO A 165 6.86 8.06 -6.61
CA PRO A 165 6.03 9.23 -6.35
C PRO A 165 4.59 8.81 -6.06
N ALA A 166 3.95 9.45 -5.09
CA ALA A 166 2.56 9.14 -4.70
C ALA A 166 1.55 9.07 -5.86
N ALA A 167 1.69 9.94 -6.89
CA ALA A 167 0.83 9.87 -8.07
C ALA A 167 1.03 8.56 -8.87
N LYS A 168 2.26 8.07 -8.97
CA LYS A 168 2.56 6.80 -9.64
C LYS A 168 2.12 5.60 -8.80
N GLN A 169 2.29 5.67 -7.47
CA GLN A 169 1.73 4.68 -6.54
C GLN A 169 0.21 4.57 -6.67
N GLY A 170 -0.49 5.71 -6.71
CA GLY A 170 -1.94 5.77 -6.93
C GLY A 170 -2.36 5.19 -8.29
N ALA A 171 -1.60 5.46 -9.36
CA ALA A 171 -1.82 4.87 -10.68
C ALA A 171 -1.70 3.34 -10.67
N TYR A 172 -0.69 2.81 -9.98
CA TYR A 172 -0.54 1.37 -9.80
C TYR A 172 -1.66 0.76 -8.96
N LEU A 173 -2.08 1.42 -7.87
CA LEU A 173 -3.21 0.97 -7.05
C LEU A 173 -4.54 0.97 -7.84
N TRP A 174 -4.74 1.98 -8.68
CA TRP A 174 -5.87 2.04 -9.62
C TRP A 174 -5.84 0.87 -10.60
N GLY A 175 -4.67 0.53 -11.12
CA GLY A 175 -4.45 -0.63 -11.98
C GLY A 175 -4.79 -1.94 -11.26
N THR A 176 -4.32 -2.11 -10.00
CA THR A 176 -4.65 -3.26 -9.15
C THR A 176 -6.16 -3.42 -9.00
N ILE A 177 -6.88 -2.40 -8.53
CA ILE A 177 -8.31 -2.50 -8.26
C ILE A 177 -9.07 -2.80 -9.55
N ASN A 178 -8.83 -2.05 -10.63
CA ASN A 178 -9.56 -2.27 -11.88
C ASN A 178 -9.24 -3.62 -12.52
N TYR A 179 -8.03 -4.15 -12.34
CA TYR A 179 -7.68 -5.49 -12.78
C TYR A 179 -8.45 -6.56 -12.01
N LEU A 180 -8.43 -6.49 -10.67
CA LEU A 180 -9.13 -7.44 -9.80
C LEU A 180 -10.66 -7.39 -9.98
N LEU A 181 -11.20 -6.24 -10.35
CA LEU A 181 -12.63 -6.08 -10.69
C LEU A 181 -12.98 -6.52 -12.12
N GLY A 182 -11.99 -6.87 -12.96
CA GLY A 182 -12.21 -7.22 -14.37
C GLY A 182 -12.57 -6.04 -15.26
N ASN A 183 -12.24 -4.81 -14.86
CA ASN A 183 -12.49 -3.59 -15.62
C ASN A 183 -11.34 -3.23 -16.59
N VAL A 184 -10.14 -3.77 -16.42
CA VAL A 184 -9.05 -3.58 -17.40
C VAL A 184 -9.44 -4.24 -18.73
N GLY A 185 -9.04 -3.62 -19.85
CA GLY A 185 -9.47 -4.02 -21.20
C GLY A 185 -10.80 -3.39 -21.65
N SER A 186 -11.46 -2.64 -20.77
CA SER A 186 -12.75 -2.00 -21.01
C SER A 186 -12.62 -0.48 -21.25
N ASP A 187 -13.65 0.17 -21.80
CA ASP A 187 -13.68 1.63 -21.94
C ASP A 187 -13.52 2.33 -20.57
N TYR A 188 -12.88 3.50 -20.53
CA TYR A 188 -12.58 4.23 -19.30
C TYR A 188 -13.82 4.49 -18.43
N SER A 189 -15.01 4.65 -19.03
CA SER A 189 -16.29 4.82 -18.31
C SER A 189 -16.70 3.60 -17.49
N ARG A 190 -16.17 2.41 -17.80
CA ARG A 190 -16.38 1.16 -17.06
C ARG A 190 -15.31 0.89 -16.01
N THR A 191 -14.38 1.82 -15.80
CA THR A 191 -13.41 1.74 -14.70
C THR A 191 -13.99 2.38 -13.43
N VAL A 192 -13.26 2.26 -12.32
CA VAL A 192 -13.57 2.91 -11.05
C VAL A 192 -12.47 3.90 -10.70
N ALA A 193 -12.81 5.00 -10.02
CA ALA A 193 -11.85 5.88 -9.38
C ALA A 193 -11.35 5.26 -8.08
N VAL A 194 -10.11 5.56 -7.72
CA VAL A 194 -9.48 5.13 -6.49
C VAL A 194 -9.02 6.34 -5.71
N LEU A 195 -9.48 6.42 -4.46
CA LEU A 195 -8.97 7.34 -3.47
C LEU A 195 -8.38 6.53 -2.32
N ALA A 196 -7.07 6.68 -2.11
CA ALA A 196 -6.34 5.97 -1.08
C ALA A 196 -5.63 6.96 -0.15
N GLN A 197 -5.39 6.53 1.08
CA GLN A 197 -4.63 7.32 2.06
C GLN A 197 -3.53 6.45 2.65
N GLU A 198 -2.29 6.76 2.29
CA GLU A 198 -1.10 6.13 2.87
C GLU A 198 -0.60 6.98 4.05
N SER A 199 0.60 6.69 4.58
CA SER A 199 1.16 7.36 5.76
C SER A 199 1.36 8.87 5.57
N ALA A 200 1.99 9.32 4.47
CA ALA A 200 2.27 10.74 4.22
C ALA A 200 1.36 11.45 3.20
N SER A 201 0.70 10.71 2.31
CA SER A 201 -0.15 11.30 1.27
C SER A 201 -1.51 10.63 1.14
N ALA A 202 -2.50 11.42 0.73
CA ALA A 202 -3.70 10.91 0.08
C ALA A 202 -3.49 10.89 -1.44
N GLN A 203 -4.11 9.97 -2.15
CA GLN A 203 -3.89 9.75 -3.58
C GLN A 203 -5.23 9.60 -4.28
N MET A 204 -5.50 10.44 -5.29
CA MET A 204 -6.69 10.34 -6.14
C MET A 204 -6.26 9.93 -7.54
N THR A 205 -6.82 8.84 -8.05
CA THR A 205 -6.57 8.38 -9.41
C THR A 205 -7.86 7.95 -10.11
N TYR A 206 -8.05 8.38 -11.35
CA TYR A 206 -9.14 7.89 -12.21
C TYR A 206 -8.83 8.08 -13.69
N ALA A 207 -9.49 7.28 -14.53
CA ALA A 207 -9.30 7.34 -15.97
C ALA A 207 -10.13 8.44 -16.64
N LEU A 208 -9.55 9.04 -17.67
CA LEU A 208 -10.15 10.09 -18.50
C LEU A 208 -10.35 9.59 -19.93
N SER A 209 -11.29 10.20 -20.64
CA SER A 209 -11.32 10.09 -22.10
C SER A 209 -10.05 10.70 -22.69
N ALA A 210 -9.60 10.19 -23.85
CA ALA A 210 -8.47 10.78 -24.58
C ALA A 210 -8.67 12.29 -24.86
N LYS A 211 -9.91 12.70 -25.15
CA LYS A 211 -10.26 14.11 -25.37
C LYS A 211 -10.12 14.95 -24.10
N ALA A 212 -10.53 14.44 -22.95
CA ALA A 212 -10.36 15.15 -21.67
C ALA A 212 -8.88 15.28 -21.31
N ALA A 213 -8.10 14.20 -21.50
CA ALA A 213 -6.67 14.21 -21.28
C ALA A 213 -5.91 15.21 -22.17
N ALA A 214 -6.25 15.26 -23.47
CA ALA A 214 -5.65 16.20 -24.41
C ALA A 214 -6.00 17.68 -24.11
N ASN A 215 -7.14 17.93 -23.46
CA ASN A 215 -7.60 19.27 -23.07
C ASN A 215 -7.19 19.65 -21.64
N ALA A 216 -6.35 18.86 -20.99
CA ALA A 216 -5.88 19.16 -19.65
C ALA A 216 -5.11 20.50 -19.63
N PRO A 217 -5.21 21.29 -18.54
CA PRO A 217 -4.45 22.52 -18.43
C PRO A 217 -2.94 22.26 -18.54
N MET A 218 -2.20 23.23 -19.10
CA MET A 218 -0.74 23.20 -19.02
C MET A 218 -0.32 23.69 -17.65
N PHE A 219 0.43 22.88 -16.92
CA PHE A 219 0.98 23.21 -15.61
C PHE A 219 2.44 23.65 -15.73
N SER A 220 2.94 24.37 -14.72
CA SER A 220 4.36 24.73 -14.65
C SER A 220 5.28 23.50 -14.65
N LYS A 221 6.54 23.68 -15.05
CA LYS A 221 7.53 22.59 -15.13
C LYS A 221 7.57 21.77 -13.83
N GLY A 222 7.20 20.49 -13.93
CA GLY A 222 7.27 19.50 -12.85
C GLY A 222 5.93 18.88 -12.44
N GLU A 223 4.80 19.57 -12.68
CA GLU A 223 3.47 19.05 -12.33
C GLU A 223 2.87 18.28 -13.52
N GLN A 224 2.90 16.95 -13.43
CA GLN A 224 2.25 16.08 -14.41
C GLN A 224 1.09 15.35 -13.74
N TYR A 225 -0.13 15.84 -14.00
CA TYR A 225 -1.37 15.23 -13.49
C TYR A 225 -1.85 14.05 -14.35
N ILE A 226 -1.41 13.98 -15.61
CA ILE A 226 -1.88 12.97 -16.56
C ILE A 226 -0.72 12.15 -17.07
N ALA A 227 -0.87 10.83 -16.96
CA ALA A 227 0.00 9.85 -17.56
C ALA A 227 -0.82 8.82 -18.33
N MET A 228 -0.27 8.32 -19.44
CA MET A 228 -0.84 7.17 -20.15
C MET A 228 -0.23 5.90 -19.57
N HIS A 229 -1.08 4.96 -19.17
CA HIS A 229 -0.70 3.65 -18.67
C HIS A 229 -1.25 2.58 -19.62
N HIS A 230 -0.42 1.60 -19.96
CA HIS A 230 -0.79 0.48 -20.83
C HIS A 230 -1.02 -0.77 -19.98
N LEU A 231 -2.28 -1.23 -19.90
CA LEU A 231 -2.69 -2.38 -19.11
C LEU A 231 -3.43 -3.36 -20.01
N GLN A 232 -2.94 -4.61 -20.05
CA GLN A 232 -3.29 -5.60 -21.08
C GLN A 232 -3.15 -4.98 -22.48
N GLU A 233 -4.20 -4.97 -23.28
CA GLU A 233 -4.19 -4.42 -24.66
C GLU A 233 -4.75 -2.99 -24.73
N THR A 234 -4.93 -2.30 -23.59
CA THR A 234 -5.63 -1.00 -23.53
C THR A 234 -4.76 0.11 -22.96
N ASN A 235 -4.79 1.27 -23.62
CA ASN A 235 -4.19 2.52 -23.14
C ASN A 235 -5.22 3.31 -22.33
N TYR A 236 -4.89 3.61 -21.07
CA TYR A 236 -5.68 4.48 -20.20
C TYR A 236 -4.94 5.79 -19.95
N TYR A 237 -5.62 6.92 -20.12
CA TYR A 237 -5.12 8.20 -19.64
C TYR A 237 -5.61 8.41 -18.23
N LEU A 238 -4.71 8.38 -17.26
CA LEU A 238 -5.06 8.52 -15.85
C LEU A 238 -4.78 9.94 -15.38
N TYR A 239 -5.78 10.57 -14.78
CA TYR A 239 -5.52 11.63 -13.80
C TYR A 239 -4.99 10.94 -12.55
N SER A 240 -3.85 11.39 -12.03
CA SER A 240 -3.33 10.96 -10.75
C SER A 240 -2.66 12.11 -10.01
N HIS A 241 -2.95 12.23 -8.72
CA HIS A 241 -2.30 13.21 -7.86
C HIS A 241 -2.12 12.69 -6.43
N GLY A 242 -0.94 12.93 -5.87
CA GLY A 242 -0.62 12.71 -4.47
C GLY A 242 -0.68 14.01 -3.67
N TYR A 243 -1.58 14.07 -2.70
CA TYR A 243 -1.81 15.20 -1.81
C TYR A 243 -0.94 15.06 -0.55
N PHE A 244 0.22 15.69 -0.56
CA PHE A 244 1.04 15.87 0.64
C PHE A 244 0.67 17.16 1.38
N PRO A 245 0.79 17.21 2.73
CA PRO A 245 1.10 16.12 3.65
C PRO A 245 -0.20 15.52 4.26
N TYR A 246 -1.08 14.96 3.43
CA TYR A 246 -2.45 14.57 3.86
C TYR A 246 -2.66 13.05 4.00
N GLY A 247 -1.59 12.30 4.29
CA GLY A 247 -1.69 10.91 4.73
C GLY A 247 -2.14 10.77 6.19
N VAL A 248 -2.38 9.52 6.64
CA VAL A 248 -2.96 9.18 7.96
C VAL A 248 -2.25 9.86 9.13
N TYR A 249 -0.91 9.93 9.11
CA TYR A 249 -0.15 10.58 10.19
C TYR A 249 0.17 12.04 9.89
N ALA A 250 0.47 12.32 8.63
CA ALA A 250 0.88 13.64 8.17
C ALA A 250 -0.21 14.70 8.34
N LEU A 251 -1.48 14.30 8.16
CA LEU A 251 -2.63 15.18 8.35
C LEU A 251 -2.69 15.76 9.76
N ARG A 252 -2.26 14.98 10.77
CA ARG A 252 -2.37 15.40 12.16
C ARG A 252 -1.44 16.57 12.43
N ALA A 253 -0.21 16.49 11.94
CA ALA A 253 0.74 17.60 12.00
C ALA A 253 0.15 18.84 11.32
N GLU A 254 -0.43 18.70 10.13
CA GLU A 254 -0.99 19.84 9.39
C GLU A 254 -2.16 20.52 10.12
N VAL A 255 -3.02 19.75 10.79
CA VAL A 255 -4.16 20.30 11.54
C VAL A 255 -3.71 20.91 12.87
N LEU A 256 -2.76 20.28 13.58
CA LEU A 256 -2.25 20.74 14.87
C LEU A 256 -1.42 22.04 14.79
N LYS A 257 -0.90 22.41 13.61
CA LYS A 257 -0.28 23.74 13.39
C LYS A 257 -1.22 24.90 13.72
N TYR A 258 -2.54 24.69 13.64
CA TYR A 258 -3.53 25.75 13.87
C TYR A 258 -3.99 25.86 15.33
N THR A 259 -3.43 25.08 16.25
CA THR A 259 -3.86 25.06 17.66
C THR A 259 -2.97 25.90 18.60
N ASN A 260 -1.89 26.51 18.10
CA ASN A 260 -0.99 27.47 18.80
C ASN A 260 -0.71 27.14 20.27
N ASP A 261 -0.40 25.88 20.59
CA ASP A 261 -0.12 25.39 21.96
C ASP A 261 -1.21 25.69 23.01
N THR A 262 -2.44 25.97 22.59
CA THR A 262 -3.57 26.17 23.50
C THR A 262 -4.27 24.85 23.78
N TYR A 263 -5.45 24.65 23.21
CA TYR A 263 -6.17 23.40 23.24
C TYR A 263 -6.77 23.10 21.88
N THR A 264 -7.00 21.82 21.61
CA THR A 264 -7.66 21.36 20.39
C THR A 264 -8.99 20.67 20.71
N TYR A 265 -9.96 20.87 19.83
CA TYR A 265 -11.25 20.18 19.85
C TYR A 265 -11.22 18.87 19.06
N CYS A 266 -10.05 18.46 18.57
CA CYS A 266 -9.88 17.30 17.71
C CYS A 266 -9.37 16.04 18.43
N VAL A 267 -9.12 16.11 19.75
CA VAL A 267 -8.58 14.97 20.52
C VAL A 267 -9.47 14.62 21.70
N THR A 268 -9.39 13.35 22.10
CA THR A 268 -10.19 12.76 23.18
C THR A 268 -10.02 13.55 24.48
N ASN A 269 -11.13 13.72 25.20
CA ASN A 269 -11.18 14.47 26.44
C ASN A 269 -10.16 13.96 27.47
N GLY A 270 -9.47 14.88 28.14
CA GLY A 270 -8.44 14.57 29.13
C GLY A 270 -7.06 14.26 28.54
N TYR A 271 -6.92 14.16 27.21
CA TYR A 271 -5.61 13.98 26.60
C TYR A 271 -4.73 15.21 26.80
N ASN A 272 -3.49 14.96 27.21
CA ASN A 272 -2.41 15.93 27.32
C ASN A 272 -1.10 15.19 27.01
N GLY A 273 -0.51 15.49 25.86
CA GLY A 273 0.67 14.80 25.38
C GLY A 273 1.36 15.56 24.26
N GLN A 274 2.22 14.84 23.54
CA GLN A 274 2.92 15.35 22.38
C GLN A 274 2.72 14.43 21.19
N PHE A 275 2.41 15.01 20.05
CA PHE A 275 2.47 14.35 18.76
C PHE A 275 3.82 14.67 18.11
N LYS A 276 4.54 13.66 17.63
CA LYS A 276 5.82 13.86 16.95
C LYS A 276 5.71 13.40 15.50
N TYR A 277 6.11 14.25 14.57
CA TYR A 277 6.10 13.95 13.14
C TYR A 277 7.35 14.57 12.50
N HIS A 278 8.20 13.74 11.89
CA HIS A 278 9.44 14.15 11.21
C HIS A 278 10.36 15.09 12.03
N GLY A 279 10.55 14.76 13.31
CA GLY A 279 11.44 15.52 14.21
C GLY A 279 10.79 16.77 14.83
N GLU A 280 9.61 17.17 14.36
CA GLU A 280 8.82 18.23 14.98
C GLU A 280 7.91 17.66 16.08
N ALA A 281 7.80 18.38 17.19
CA ALA A 281 6.93 18.03 18.30
C ALA A 281 5.81 19.08 18.44
N TYR A 282 4.59 18.58 18.50
CA TYR A 282 3.37 19.37 18.65
C TYR A 282 2.79 19.10 20.03
N ASN A 283 2.59 20.12 20.85
CA ASN A 283 1.87 19.96 22.12
C ASN A 283 0.39 19.78 21.82
N VAL A 284 -0.21 18.73 22.38
CA VAL A 284 -1.59 18.35 22.09
C VAL A 284 -2.34 18.25 23.40
N ILE A 285 -3.17 19.25 23.65
CA ILE A 285 -3.98 19.38 24.87
C ILE A 285 -5.44 19.41 24.45
N SER A 286 -6.24 18.50 25.02
CA SER A 286 -7.69 18.49 24.82
C SER A 286 -8.35 19.77 25.36
N ALA A 287 -9.36 20.26 24.66
CA ALA A 287 -10.16 21.36 25.18
C ALA A 287 -10.86 20.96 26.49
N PRO A 288 -11.12 21.90 27.43
CA PRO A 288 -11.82 21.58 28.69
C PRO A 288 -13.24 21.01 28.50
N SER A 289 -13.84 21.21 27.32
CA SER A 289 -15.15 20.65 26.94
C SER A 289 -15.05 19.31 26.18
N GLY A 290 -13.84 18.78 26.03
CA GLY A 290 -13.52 17.62 25.20
C GLY A 290 -13.50 17.94 23.71
N SER A 291 -13.48 16.87 22.92
CA SER A 291 -13.61 16.91 21.47
C SER A 291 -14.94 17.54 21.02
N ASN A 292 -14.93 18.17 19.86
CA ASN A 292 -16.13 18.72 19.24
C ASN A 292 -16.02 18.65 17.71
N TYR A 293 -16.98 17.94 17.10
CA TYR A 293 -17.01 17.69 15.65
C TYR A 293 -16.92 18.99 14.83
N GLU A 294 -17.79 19.98 15.07
CA GLU A 294 -17.86 21.18 14.23
C GLU A 294 -16.61 22.07 14.37
N LYS A 295 -16.09 22.21 15.60
CA LYS A 295 -14.85 22.98 15.82
C LYS A 295 -13.63 22.26 15.27
N CYS A 296 -13.58 20.92 15.37
CA CYS A 296 -12.52 20.16 14.75
C CYS A 296 -12.59 20.25 13.22
N LYS A 297 -13.78 20.13 12.65
CA LYS A 297 -14.02 20.28 11.21
C LYS A 297 -13.52 21.64 10.70
N ALA A 298 -13.77 22.72 11.43
CA ALA A 298 -13.25 24.04 11.07
C ALA A 298 -11.72 24.10 10.99
N ASN A 299 -11.01 23.42 11.89
CA ASN A 299 -9.54 23.32 11.84
C ASN A 299 -9.08 22.49 10.65
N VAL A 300 -9.75 21.37 10.37
CA VAL A 300 -9.47 20.54 9.20
C VAL A 300 -9.68 21.32 7.89
N MET A 301 -10.79 22.05 7.76
CA MET A 301 -11.07 22.88 6.59
C MET A 301 -9.98 23.95 6.37
N ARG A 302 -9.42 24.50 7.45
CA ARG A 302 -8.28 25.41 7.35
C ARG A 302 -7.02 24.69 6.90
N ALA A 303 -6.73 23.51 7.44
CA ALA A 303 -5.58 22.67 7.08
C ALA A 303 -5.62 22.17 5.62
N LEU A 304 -6.80 21.95 5.05
CA LEU A 304 -6.97 21.62 3.64
C LEU A 304 -6.74 22.82 2.70
N HIS A 305 -6.61 24.05 3.23
CA HIS A 305 -6.46 25.25 2.41
C HIS A 305 -7.56 25.40 1.34
N LEU A 306 -8.83 25.20 1.73
CA LEU A 306 -9.97 25.22 0.80
C LEU A 306 -10.14 26.55 0.04
N ASN A 307 -9.61 27.65 0.59
CA ASN A 307 -9.64 28.97 -0.04
C ASN A 307 -8.39 29.27 -0.90
N ALA A 308 -7.52 28.29 -1.12
CA ALA A 308 -6.35 28.47 -1.98
C ALA A 308 -6.78 28.87 -3.41
N THR A 309 -6.00 29.77 -4.03
CA THR A 309 -6.30 30.27 -5.37
C THR A 309 -6.28 29.14 -6.40
N CYS A 310 -7.44 28.85 -7.00
CA CYS A 310 -7.52 27.93 -8.13
C CYS A 310 -7.13 28.65 -9.43
N ARG A 311 -6.03 28.22 -10.06
CA ARG A 311 -5.51 28.81 -11.31
C ARG A 311 -6.12 28.20 -12.58
N VAL A 312 -6.96 27.19 -12.41
CA VAL A 312 -7.63 26.45 -13.47
C VAL A 312 -9.15 26.47 -13.24
N LYS A 313 -9.93 25.82 -14.11
CA LYS A 313 -11.40 25.89 -14.04
C LYS A 313 -11.98 25.41 -12.71
N ASN A 314 -11.56 24.23 -12.26
CA ASN A 314 -12.04 23.60 -11.05
C ASN A 314 -10.87 22.98 -10.29
N CYS A 315 -10.80 23.22 -8.99
CA CYS A 315 -9.81 22.62 -8.11
C CYS A 315 -10.51 21.80 -7.02
N THR A 316 -9.75 20.91 -6.39
CA THR A 316 -10.13 20.28 -5.12
C THR A 316 -9.78 21.26 -4.00
N PHE A 317 -8.70 20.99 -3.28
CA PHE A 317 -8.19 21.82 -2.20
C PHE A 317 -6.71 22.14 -2.46
N ASN A 318 -6.15 23.11 -1.72
CA ASN A 318 -4.78 23.60 -1.93
C ASN A 318 -4.49 24.08 -3.38
N GLY A 319 -5.51 24.50 -4.12
CA GLY A 319 -5.39 24.99 -5.50
C GLY A 319 -5.07 23.90 -6.54
N VAL A 320 -5.20 22.62 -6.17
CA VAL A 320 -4.90 21.45 -7.01
C VAL A 320 -6.01 21.23 -8.04
N TRP A 321 -5.66 21.06 -9.31
CA TRP A 321 -6.64 20.76 -10.36
C TRP A 321 -7.38 19.45 -10.07
N ASN A 322 -8.72 19.43 -10.20
CA ASN A 322 -9.50 18.24 -9.87
C ASN A 322 -9.50 17.13 -10.95
N GLY A 323 -8.78 17.31 -12.05
CA GLY A 323 -8.73 16.39 -13.19
C GLY A 323 -9.89 16.48 -14.19
N GLY A 324 -10.88 17.35 -13.93
CA GLY A 324 -12.01 17.60 -14.83
C GLY A 324 -13.21 16.64 -14.69
N GLY A 325 -13.09 15.57 -13.92
CA GLY A 325 -14.16 14.61 -13.63
C GLY A 325 -14.57 13.76 -14.83
N GLY A 326 -15.86 13.41 -14.90
CA GLY A 326 -16.45 12.57 -15.96
C GLY A 326 -16.63 11.12 -15.53
N ALA A 327 -16.99 10.25 -16.48
CA ALA A 327 -17.47 8.90 -16.18
C ALA A 327 -16.48 8.02 -15.39
N GLY A 328 -15.17 8.26 -15.48
CA GLY A 328 -14.17 7.51 -14.74
C GLY A 328 -14.19 7.73 -13.21
N VAL A 329 -14.92 8.75 -12.72
CA VAL A 329 -15.10 9.01 -11.28
C VAL A 329 -16.54 8.76 -10.80
N ASP A 330 -17.42 8.23 -11.64
CA ASP A 330 -18.81 7.93 -11.26
C ASP A 330 -18.91 6.85 -10.18
N ARG A 331 -17.91 5.96 -10.09
CA ARG A 331 -17.79 4.92 -9.06
C ARG A 331 -16.47 5.10 -8.33
N LEU A 332 -16.53 5.26 -7.01
CA LEU A 332 -15.37 5.56 -6.18
C LEU A 332 -15.08 4.44 -5.20
N TYR A 333 -13.83 3.96 -5.22
CA TYR A 333 -13.29 2.99 -4.28
C TYR A 333 -12.35 3.71 -3.30
N LEU A 334 -12.63 3.52 -2.02
CA LEU A 334 -11.90 4.09 -0.90
C LEU A 334 -11.00 3.03 -0.29
N ALA A 335 -9.68 3.19 -0.42
CA ALA A 335 -8.71 2.19 0.01
C ALA A 335 -7.81 2.71 1.14
N ARG A 336 -7.09 1.79 1.79
CA ARG A 336 -6.05 2.10 2.79
C ARG A 336 -6.65 2.89 3.96
N GLY A 337 -6.07 4.01 4.39
CA GLY A 337 -6.58 4.79 5.53
C GLY A 337 -8.07 5.16 5.46
N PHE A 338 -8.66 5.29 4.25
CA PHE A 338 -10.10 5.48 4.13
C PHE A 338 -10.92 4.22 4.47
N TYR A 339 -10.42 3.04 4.06
CA TYR A 339 -11.00 1.76 4.48
C TYR A 339 -10.82 1.57 5.99
N ASP A 340 -9.63 1.83 6.52
CA ASP A 340 -9.30 1.62 7.94
C ASP A 340 -10.22 2.46 8.83
N ALA A 341 -10.43 3.74 8.51
CA ALA A 341 -11.42 4.56 9.22
C ALA A 341 -12.85 3.97 9.17
N GLY A 342 -13.23 3.36 8.06
CA GLY A 342 -14.52 2.67 7.93
C GLY A 342 -14.60 1.40 8.78
N SER A 343 -13.51 0.63 8.79
CA SER A 343 -13.38 -0.63 9.54
C SER A 343 -13.37 -0.38 11.04
N ASP A 344 -12.62 0.63 11.50
CA ASP A 344 -12.44 0.98 12.91
C ASP A 344 -13.75 1.38 13.60
N THR A 345 -14.70 1.94 12.84
CA THR A 345 -16.06 2.27 13.32
C THR A 345 -17.12 1.26 12.89
N ASN A 346 -16.71 0.14 12.30
CA ASN A 346 -17.57 -0.94 11.83
C ASN A 346 -18.63 -0.51 10.80
N ILE A 347 -18.44 0.63 10.12
CA ILE A 347 -19.27 1.01 8.96
C ILE A 347 -18.82 0.25 7.70
N ALA A 348 -17.57 -0.23 7.67
CA ALA A 348 -17.02 -1.14 6.68
C ALA A 348 -16.71 -2.51 7.31
N GLY A 349 -17.75 -3.25 7.71
CA GLY A 349 -17.62 -4.53 8.43
C GLY A 349 -17.12 -5.72 7.59
N LYS A 350 -16.84 -5.53 6.30
CA LYS A 350 -16.26 -6.54 5.39
C LYS A 350 -15.11 -5.93 4.59
N PRO A 351 -14.15 -6.74 4.10
CA PRO A 351 -13.02 -6.27 3.29
C PRO A 351 -13.41 -5.50 2.02
N SER A 352 -14.65 -5.66 1.54
CA SER A 352 -15.26 -4.79 0.54
C SER A 352 -16.68 -4.46 1.00
N THR A 353 -16.96 -3.17 1.23
CA THR A 353 -18.25 -2.71 1.75
C THR A 353 -18.73 -1.47 0.99
N GLU A 354 -19.94 -1.55 0.43
CA GLU A 354 -20.64 -0.37 -0.09
C GLU A 354 -21.30 0.42 1.04
N LEU A 355 -21.07 1.73 1.05
CA LEU A 355 -21.61 2.66 2.04
C LEU A 355 -21.77 4.06 1.44
N ARG A 356 -22.39 4.99 2.16
CA ARG A 356 -22.46 6.40 1.71
C ARG A 356 -21.33 7.20 2.31
N VAL A 357 -20.89 8.24 1.61
CA VAL A 357 -19.97 9.25 2.16
C VAL A 357 -20.48 9.82 3.51
N LEU A 358 -21.80 10.00 3.64
CA LEU A 358 -22.46 10.46 4.88
C LEU A 358 -22.26 9.52 6.07
N ASP A 359 -22.03 8.22 5.85
CA ASP A 359 -21.84 7.27 6.94
C ASP A 359 -20.50 7.53 7.67
N TYR A 360 -19.46 8.02 6.97
CA TYR A 360 -18.24 8.57 7.61
C TYR A 360 -18.53 9.79 8.49
N GLN A 361 -19.50 10.64 8.12
CA GLN A 361 -19.88 11.78 8.97
C GLN A 361 -20.45 11.32 10.31
N LYS A 362 -21.33 10.31 10.26
CA LYS A 362 -21.98 9.78 11.45
C LYS A 362 -20.96 9.14 12.37
N ALA A 363 -20.03 8.37 11.79
CA ALA A 363 -18.89 7.80 12.50
C ALA A 363 -18.05 8.89 13.18
N ALA A 364 -17.66 9.94 12.44
CA ALA A 364 -16.89 11.06 13.00
C ALA A 364 -17.63 11.78 14.14
N LYS A 365 -18.93 12.03 14.01
CA LYS A 365 -19.74 12.65 15.07
C LYS A 365 -19.77 11.80 16.32
N MET A 366 -20.03 10.51 16.17
CA MET A 366 -20.06 9.54 17.27
C MET A 366 -18.71 9.48 18.00
N VAL A 367 -17.60 9.37 17.25
CA VAL A 367 -16.24 9.33 17.82
C VAL A 367 -15.89 10.64 18.54
N CYS A 368 -16.29 11.80 18.02
CA CYS A 368 -16.03 13.08 18.66
C CYS A 368 -16.93 13.38 19.88
N GLU A 369 -17.97 12.59 20.13
CA GLU A 369 -18.89 12.79 21.26
C GLU A 369 -18.40 12.12 22.56
N VAL A 370 -17.47 11.17 22.46
CA VAL A 370 -16.91 10.43 23.61
C VAL A 370 -16.35 11.36 24.68
N LYS A 371 -16.57 11.01 25.95
CA LYS A 371 -16.24 11.85 27.11
C LYS A 371 -14.99 11.42 27.86
N SER A 372 -14.47 10.23 27.59
CA SER A 372 -13.24 9.75 28.19
C SER A 372 -12.48 8.81 27.26
N PHE A 373 -11.24 8.52 27.64
CA PHE A 373 -10.40 7.56 26.92
C PHE A 373 -10.96 6.14 26.99
N GLU A 374 -11.57 5.75 28.12
CA GLU A 374 -12.23 4.46 28.28
C GLU A 374 -13.43 4.30 27.34
N GLU A 375 -14.26 5.33 27.21
CA GLU A 375 -15.39 5.33 26.28
C GLU A 375 -14.91 5.23 24.83
N ALA A 376 -13.85 5.98 24.47
CA ALA A 376 -13.22 5.89 23.16
C ALA A 376 -12.70 4.46 22.88
N HIS A 377 -12.07 3.81 23.87
CA HIS A 377 -11.52 2.46 23.71
C HIS A 377 -12.62 1.40 23.56
N ILE A 378 -13.74 1.55 24.26
CA ILE A 378 -14.92 0.69 24.10
C ILE A 378 -15.52 0.86 22.69
N LEU A 379 -15.57 2.10 22.19
CA LEU A 379 -16.11 2.42 20.88
C LEU A 379 -15.20 1.93 19.73
N LEU A 380 -13.89 2.03 19.91
CA LEU A 380 -12.85 1.74 18.92
C LEU A 380 -11.86 0.70 19.45
N PRO A 381 -12.30 -0.55 19.70
CA PRO A 381 -11.49 -1.56 20.37
C PRO A 381 -10.30 -2.07 19.54
N VAL A 382 -10.33 -1.84 18.22
CA VAL A 382 -9.28 -2.25 17.28
C VAL A 382 -8.19 -1.20 17.09
N VAL A 383 -8.42 0.04 17.54
CA VAL A 383 -7.48 1.15 17.40
C VAL A 383 -6.44 1.08 18.52
N ASP A 384 -5.17 1.20 18.16
CA ASP A 384 -4.07 1.22 19.12
C ASP A 384 -4.22 2.35 20.14
N LEU A 385 -3.87 2.08 21.40
CA LEU A 385 -4.02 3.04 22.51
C LEU A 385 -3.23 4.34 22.30
N VAL A 386 -2.15 4.29 21.51
CA VAL A 386 -1.34 5.46 21.15
C VAL A 386 -2.05 6.35 20.13
N GLU A 387 -2.90 5.76 19.29
CA GLU A 387 -3.62 6.41 18.20
C GLU A 387 -5.00 6.90 18.64
N LEU A 388 -5.60 6.22 19.62
CA LEU A 388 -6.93 6.50 20.15
C LEU A 388 -7.20 7.98 20.54
N PRO A 389 -6.24 8.75 21.10
CA PRO A 389 -6.46 10.17 21.37
C PRO A 389 -6.82 11.00 20.14
N TYR A 390 -6.40 10.57 18.95
CA TYR A 390 -6.52 11.31 17.70
C TYR A 390 -7.73 10.88 16.86
N SER A 391 -8.51 9.90 17.30
CA SER A 391 -9.61 9.36 16.47
C SER A 391 -10.65 10.42 16.09
N CYS A 392 -10.99 11.39 16.94
CA CYS A 392 -11.90 12.47 16.50
C CYS A 392 -11.30 13.26 15.32
N LEU A 393 -9.99 13.56 15.34
CA LEU A 393 -9.29 14.24 14.27
C LEU A 393 -9.33 13.43 12.97
N ASP A 394 -8.91 12.17 13.02
CA ASP A 394 -8.73 11.35 11.83
C ASP A 394 -10.06 11.12 11.09
N PHE A 395 -11.13 10.87 11.84
CA PHE A 395 -12.45 10.62 11.26
C PHE A 395 -13.10 11.89 10.73
N VAL A 396 -12.95 13.02 11.43
CA VAL A 396 -13.38 14.32 10.92
C VAL A 396 -12.60 14.67 9.65
N PHE A 397 -11.30 14.37 9.62
CA PHE A 397 -10.46 14.60 8.46
C PHE A 397 -10.94 13.81 7.24
N VAL A 398 -11.15 12.49 7.38
CA VAL A 398 -11.65 11.63 6.31
C VAL A 398 -12.93 12.20 5.70
N TYR A 399 -13.95 12.50 6.52
CA TYR A 399 -15.21 13.03 6.01
C TYR A 399 -15.05 14.41 5.35
N THR A 400 -14.31 15.32 5.99
CA THR A 400 -14.11 16.69 5.47
C THR A 400 -13.31 16.67 4.17
N MET A 401 -12.34 15.78 4.04
CA MET A 401 -11.58 15.62 2.80
C MET A 401 -12.46 15.10 1.67
N LEU A 402 -13.31 14.10 1.92
CA LEU A 402 -14.24 13.57 0.91
C LEU A 402 -15.23 14.63 0.42
N VAL A 403 -15.84 15.39 1.33
CA VAL A 403 -16.91 16.32 0.99
C VAL A 403 -16.39 17.71 0.67
N ASP A 404 -15.71 18.35 1.62
CA ASP A 404 -15.27 19.74 1.47
C ASP A 404 -14.00 19.85 0.61
N GLY A 405 -13.13 18.84 0.62
CA GLY A 405 -11.91 18.79 -0.20
C GLY A 405 -12.14 18.34 -1.63
N PHE A 406 -12.69 17.13 -1.82
CA PHE A 406 -12.93 16.54 -3.13
C PHE A 406 -14.30 16.90 -3.75
N GLY A 407 -15.23 17.43 -2.96
CA GLY A 407 -16.54 17.84 -3.47
C GLY A 407 -17.53 16.70 -3.68
N PHE A 408 -17.33 15.52 -3.07
CA PHE A 408 -18.26 14.40 -3.23
C PHE A 408 -19.60 14.67 -2.52
N ASP A 409 -20.70 14.29 -3.17
CA ASP A 409 -22.04 14.37 -2.56
C ASP A 409 -22.07 13.44 -1.33
N PRO A 410 -22.50 13.91 -0.15
CA PRO A 410 -22.66 13.06 1.03
C PRO A 410 -23.54 11.81 0.80
N LYS A 411 -24.45 11.84 -0.17
CA LYS A 411 -25.31 10.71 -0.53
C LYS A 411 -24.69 9.76 -1.55
N MET A 412 -23.53 10.10 -2.12
CA MET A 412 -22.82 9.25 -3.06
C MET A 412 -22.52 7.89 -2.42
N MET A 413 -22.82 6.81 -3.15
CA MET A 413 -22.40 5.46 -2.79
C MET A 413 -20.93 5.28 -3.17
N VAL A 414 -20.15 4.73 -2.25
CA VAL A 414 -18.73 4.45 -2.40
C VAL A 414 -18.44 3.05 -1.88
N THR A 415 -17.34 2.45 -2.33
CA THR A 415 -16.91 1.14 -1.86
C THR A 415 -15.63 1.29 -1.02
N ALA A 416 -15.71 1.07 0.28
CA ALA A 416 -14.52 0.91 1.11
C ALA A 416 -13.91 -0.47 0.84
N VAL A 417 -12.62 -0.53 0.48
CA VAL A 417 -11.96 -1.77 0.04
C VAL A 417 -10.57 -1.97 0.66
N LYS A 418 -10.35 -3.20 1.14
CA LYS A 418 -9.06 -3.74 1.58
C LYS A 418 -8.67 -4.98 0.77
N GLU A 419 -9.65 -5.82 0.46
CA GLU A 419 -9.44 -7.07 -0.28
C GLU A 419 -10.53 -7.25 -1.33
N VAL A 420 -10.19 -7.95 -2.42
CA VAL A 420 -11.10 -8.29 -3.51
C VAL A 420 -11.00 -9.79 -3.79
N GLU A 421 -12.15 -10.45 -3.95
CA GLU A 421 -12.20 -11.83 -4.43
C GLU A 421 -11.90 -11.86 -5.93
N TYR A 422 -10.91 -12.66 -6.32
CA TYR A 422 -10.50 -12.84 -7.70
C TYR A 422 -10.11 -14.29 -7.95
N ALA A 423 -10.69 -14.91 -8.99
CA ALA A 423 -10.40 -16.29 -9.40
C ALA A 423 -10.46 -17.33 -8.25
N GLY A 424 -11.39 -17.15 -7.30
CA GLY A 424 -11.55 -18.03 -6.14
C GLY A 424 -10.46 -17.87 -5.07
N SER A 425 -9.76 -16.73 -5.06
CA SER A 425 -8.79 -16.34 -4.04
C SER A 425 -9.06 -14.92 -3.57
N ILE A 426 -8.58 -14.57 -2.37
CA ILE A 426 -8.70 -13.23 -1.81
C ILE A 426 -7.38 -12.50 -2.04
N MET A 427 -7.44 -11.34 -2.69
CA MET A 427 -6.29 -10.50 -2.99
C MET A 427 -6.35 -9.22 -2.18
N THR A 428 -5.27 -8.89 -1.48
CA THR A 428 -5.13 -7.59 -0.81
C THR A 428 -4.94 -6.49 -1.85
N VAL A 429 -5.65 -5.37 -1.68
CA VAL A 429 -5.56 -4.22 -2.56
C VAL A 429 -4.30 -3.41 -2.23
N GLN A 430 -3.24 -3.64 -3.00
CA GLN A 430 -1.96 -2.93 -2.92
C GLN A 430 -1.41 -2.59 -4.31
N TRP A 431 -0.58 -1.56 -4.40
CA TRP A 431 -0.01 -1.10 -5.67
C TRP A 431 0.95 -2.10 -6.38
N PRO A 432 1.66 -3.04 -5.71
CA PRO A 432 2.62 -3.92 -6.38
C PRO A 432 2.05 -4.73 -7.55
N LEU A 433 0.81 -5.22 -7.45
CA LEU A 433 0.17 -5.97 -8.54
C LEU A 433 0.00 -5.10 -9.80
N GLY A 434 -0.45 -3.85 -9.66
CA GLY A 434 -0.60 -2.93 -10.77
C GLY A 434 0.72 -2.55 -11.44
N ALA A 435 1.80 -2.42 -10.66
CA ALA A 435 3.15 -2.21 -11.20
C ALA A 435 3.63 -3.42 -12.01
N ALA A 436 3.42 -4.63 -11.49
CA ALA A 436 3.73 -5.86 -12.20
C ALA A 436 2.92 -6.01 -13.49
N LEU A 437 1.62 -5.72 -13.42
CA LEU A 437 0.69 -5.76 -14.56
C LEU A 437 1.13 -4.84 -15.69
N GLU A 438 1.51 -3.59 -15.38
CA GLU A 438 1.96 -2.63 -16.39
C GLU A 438 3.25 -3.08 -17.08
N LEU A 439 4.18 -3.68 -16.34
CA LEU A 439 5.43 -4.20 -16.90
C LEU A 439 5.20 -5.36 -17.87
N VAL A 440 4.36 -6.34 -17.49
CA VAL A 440 4.07 -7.46 -18.38
C VAL A 440 3.25 -7.00 -19.59
N SER A 441 2.29 -6.10 -19.42
CA SER A 441 1.49 -5.54 -20.52
C SER A 441 2.38 -4.84 -21.56
N SER A 442 3.32 -4.01 -21.11
CA SER A 442 4.27 -3.28 -21.97
C SER A 442 5.33 -4.16 -22.65
N SER A 443 5.44 -5.43 -22.25
CA SER A 443 6.33 -6.40 -22.91
C SER A 443 5.65 -7.11 -24.08
N ASN A 444 4.30 -7.22 -24.08
CA ASN A 444 3.52 -7.82 -25.16
C ASN A 444 3.50 -6.94 -26.41
N THR A 445 3.32 -5.63 -26.22
CA THR A 445 3.32 -4.65 -27.32
C THR A 445 4.60 -4.70 -28.15
N ARG A 446 5.76 -4.95 -27.51
CA ARG A 446 7.06 -5.08 -28.20
C ARG A 446 7.24 -6.38 -28.99
N LYS A 447 6.47 -7.44 -28.70
CA LYS A 447 6.53 -8.71 -29.44
C LYS A 447 5.69 -8.68 -30.73
N ASN A 448 4.68 -7.82 -30.81
CA ASN A 448 3.79 -7.70 -31.98
C ASN A 448 4.30 -6.73 -33.07
N ASP A 449 5.41 -6.03 -32.83
CA ASP A 449 6.04 -5.07 -33.74
C ASP A 449 7.28 -5.63 -34.50
N ILE A 450 7.50 -6.96 -34.46
CA ILE A 450 8.54 -7.69 -35.22
C ILE A 450 7.85 -8.78 -36.05
#